data_AF-A0AA91GMI0-F1
#
_entry.id   AF-A0AA91GMI0-F1
#
_cell.length_a   1.000
_cell.length_b   1.000
_cell.length_c   1.000
_cell.angle_alpha   90.00
_cell.angle_beta   90.00
_cell.angle_gamma   90.00
#
_symmetry.space_group_name_H-M   'P 1'
#
loop_
_entity.id
_entity.type
_entity.pdbx_description
1 polymer ?
#
loop_
_entity_poly.entity_id
_entity_poly.type
_entity_poly.pdbx_seq_one_letter_code
_entity_poly.pdbx_strand_id
1 'polypeptide(L)' 'MARKRVRNKDLAEALGITENSVYRLRKVDEMPRLTPERLNGICMALNCQPGELLEYVPDDTEGKVVSTIDVM' A
#
# COMPACT_ATOMS: atom_id res chain seq x y z
N MET A 1 -7.48 -6.10 -2.01
CA MET A 1 -8.73 -5.32 -1.82
C MET A 1 -10.01 -6.14 -2.13
N ALA A 2 -10.12 -7.39 -1.66
CA ALA A 2 -11.29 -8.23 -1.94
C ALA A 2 -12.53 -7.89 -1.08
N ARG A 3 -12.37 -7.15 0.04
CA ARG A 3 -13.45 -6.90 1.01
C ARG A 3 -14.26 -5.61 0.82
N LYS A 4 -13.75 -4.58 0.11
CA LYS A 4 -14.41 -3.24 0.06
C LYS A 4 -14.72 -2.63 -1.32
N ARG A 5 -14.46 -3.33 -2.44
CA ARG A 5 -14.84 -2.90 -3.83
C ARG A 5 -14.54 -1.43 -4.17
N VAL A 6 -13.47 -0.85 -3.63
CA VAL A 6 -13.07 0.53 -3.94
C VAL A 6 -12.52 0.59 -5.35
N ARG A 7 -13.00 1.53 -6.17
CA ARG A 7 -12.48 1.73 -7.53
C ARG A 7 -11.19 2.53 -7.46
N ASN A 8 -10.27 2.29 -8.40
CA ASN A 8 -8.98 2.98 -8.41
C ASN A 8 -9.13 4.51 -8.48
N LYS A 9 -10.20 5.00 -9.13
CA LYS A 9 -10.56 6.41 -9.21
C LYS A 9 -10.89 7.01 -7.84
N ASP A 10 -11.75 6.34 -7.09
CA ASP A 10 -12.21 6.81 -5.78
C ASP A 10 -11.05 6.83 -4.77
N LEU A 11 -10.15 5.84 -4.88
CA LEU A 11 -8.93 5.80 -4.07
C LEU A 11 -7.93 6.89 -4.48
N ALA A 12 -7.82 7.20 -5.77
CA ALA A 12 -6.95 8.26 -6.27
C ALA A 12 -7.40 9.64 -5.76
N GLU A 13 -8.71 9.91 -5.81
CA GLU A 13 -9.32 11.13 -5.31
C GLU A 13 -9.14 11.29 -3.79
N ALA A 14 -9.36 10.22 -3.02
CA ALA A 14 -9.17 10.23 -1.57
C ALA A 14 -7.70 10.42 -1.15
N LEU A 15 -6.76 9.95 -1.96
CA LEU A 15 -5.32 10.07 -1.72
C LEU A 15 -4.70 11.35 -2.28
N GLY A 16 -5.46 12.14 -3.06
CA GLY A 16 -4.91 13.29 -3.79
C GLY A 16 -3.81 12.93 -4.78
N ILE A 17 -3.78 11.67 -5.26
CA ILE A 17 -2.80 11.19 -6.23
C ILE A 17 -3.49 10.82 -7.54
N THR A 18 -2.71 10.68 -8.61
CA THR A 18 -3.27 10.29 -9.91
C THR A 18 -3.68 8.82 -9.92
N GLU A 19 -4.70 8.46 -10.70
CA GLU A 19 -5.12 7.06 -10.91
C GLU A 19 -3.95 6.16 -11.33
N ASN A 20 -3.02 6.70 -12.13
CA ASN A 20 -1.82 5.98 -12.56
C ASN A 20 -0.90 5.65 -11.37
N SER A 21 -0.84 6.52 -10.37
CA SER A 21 -0.09 6.28 -9.13
C SER A 21 -0.76 5.20 -8.28
N VAL A 22 -2.10 5.18 -8.21
CA VAL A 22 -2.86 4.10 -7.54
C VAL A 22 -2.67 2.76 -8.27
N TYR A 23 -2.70 2.77 -9.60
CA TYR A 23 -2.47 1.57 -10.40
C TYR A 23 -1.06 0.99 -10.14
N ARG A 24 -0.03 1.83 -10.07
CA ARG A 24 1.32 1.40 -9.70
C ARG A 24 1.32 0.75 -8.31
N LEU A 25 0.72 1.39 -7.30
CA LEU A 25 0.62 0.83 -5.95
C LEU A 25 -0.10 -0.53 -5.90
N ARG A 26 -1.06 -0.74 -6.79
CA ARG A 26 -1.79 -2.02 -6.90
C ARG A 26 -0.98 -3.12 -7.61
N LYS A 27 -0.07 -2.74 -8.50
CA LYS A 27 0.63 -3.67 -9.40
C LYS A 27 2.02 -4.06 -8.90
N VAL A 28 2.58 -3.30 -7.97
CA VAL A 28 3.86 -3.62 -7.35
C VAL A 28 3.65 -4.70 -6.29
N ASP A 29 4.53 -5.69 -6.30
CA ASP A 29 4.65 -6.67 -5.20
C ASP A 29 5.34 -6.02 -3.98
N GLU A 30 6.18 -5.01 -4.22
CA GLU A 30 6.87 -4.24 -3.18
C GLU A 30 6.29 -2.83 -3.06
N MET A 31 5.78 -2.52 -1.88
CA MET A 31 5.21 -1.22 -1.61
C MET A 31 6.33 -0.16 -1.52
N PRO A 32 6.27 0.95 -2.29
CA PRO A 32 7.23 2.03 -2.14
C PRO A 32 7.10 2.67 -0.76
N ARG A 33 8.15 3.36 -0.31
CA ARG A 33 8.17 4.10 0.97
C ARG A 33 6.84 4.84 1.20
N LEU A 34 6.14 4.44 2.26
CA LEU A 34 4.91 5.07 2.73
C LEU A 34 5.28 6.22 3.66
N THR A 35 4.79 7.41 3.35
CA THR A 35 4.80 8.52 4.29
C THR A 35 3.53 8.43 5.16
N PRO A 36 3.55 9.00 6.38
CA PRO A 36 2.37 8.98 7.26
C PRO A 36 1.12 9.54 6.59
N GLU A 37 1.25 10.56 5.74
CA GLU A 37 0.13 11.19 5.01
C GLU A 37 -0.50 10.20 4.02
N ARG A 38 0.32 9.44 3.31
CA ARG A 38 -0.13 8.43 2.34
C ARG A 38 -0.80 7.26 3.05
N LEU A 39 -0.23 6.80 4.17
CA LEU A 39 -0.83 5.74 4.97
C LEU A 39 -2.20 6.18 5.52
N ASN A 40 -2.28 7.42 6.04
CA ASN A 40 -3.52 7.99 6.55
C ASN A 40 -4.58 8.08 5.45
N GLY A 41 -4.22 8.58 4.26
CA GLY A 41 -5.15 8.64 3.14
C GLY A 41 -5.67 7.26 2.71
N ILE A 42 -4.82 6.22 2.75
CA ILE A 42 -5.24 4.84 2.44
C ILE A 42 -6.23 4.35 3.50
N CYS A 43 -5.94 4.59 4.77
CA CYS A 43 -6.80 4.23 5.90
C CYS A 43 -8.16 4.93 5.82
N MET A 44 -8.19 6.22 5.46
CA MET A 44 -9.43 6.98 5.26
C MET A 44 -10.24 6.45 4.07
N ALA A 45 -9.58 6.23 2.92
CA ALA A 45 -10.24 5.75 1.71
C ALA A 45 -10.81 4.33 1.86
N LEU A 46 -10.10 3.47 2.59
CA LEU A 46 -10.53 2.10 2.86
C LEU A 46 -11.32 1.98 4.16
N ASN A 47 -11.52 3.07 4.90
CA ASN A 47 -12.11 3.11 6.24
C ASN A 47 -11.60 1.94 7.12
N CYS A 48 -10.28 1.85 7.25
CA CYS A 48 -9.58 0.78 7.97
C CYS A 48 -8.54 1.37 8.92
N GLN A 49 -8.02 0.54 9.81
CA GLN A 49 -6.92 0.93 10.70
C GLN A 49 -5.56 0.52 10.11
N PRO A 50 -4.47 1.25 10.42
CA PRO A 50 -3.13 0.90 9.94
C PRO A 50 -2.68 -0.49 10.41
N GLY A 51 -3.11 -0.94 11.59
CA GLY A 51 -2.84 -2.30 12.08
C GLY A 51 -3.54 -3.41 11.28
N GLU A 52 -4.56 -3.09 10.48
CA GLU A 52 -5.17 -4.05 9.54
C GLU A 52 -4.41 -4.13 8.21
N LEU A 53 -3.51 -3.19 7.94
CA LEU A 53 -2.73 -3.10 6.70
C LEU A 53 -1.27 -3.54 6.86
N LEU A 54 -0.75 -3.51 8.08
CA LEU A 54 0.64 -3.78 8.40
C LEU A 54 0.74 -5.08 9.18
N GLU A 55 1.57 -6.00 8.70
CA GLU A 55 1.95 -7.23 9.39
C GLU A 55 3.46 -7.19 9.63
N TYR A 56 3.87 -7.52 10.85
CA TYR A 56 5.29 -7.69 11.14
C TYR A 56 5.74 -9.04 10.59
N VAL A 57 6.68 -9.02 9.63
CA VAL A 57 7.31 -10.21 9.08
C VAL A 57 8.73 -10.28 9.64
N PRO A 58 9.08 -11.30 10.46
CA PRO A 58 10.45 -11.50 10.93
C PRO A 58 11.35 -11.97 9.78
N ASP A 59 12.61 -11.53 9.77
CA ASP A 59 13.57 -11.82 8.71
C ASP A 59 13.84 -13.34 8.51
N ASP A 60 13.62 -14.16 9.54
CA ASP A 60 13.83 -15.61 9.52
C ASP A 60 12.65 -16.43 8.97
N THR A 61 11.51 -15.78 8.66
CA THR A 61 10.35 -16.48 8.09
C THR A 61 10.41 -16.35 6.57
N GLU A 62 10.58 -17.47 5.86
CA GLU A 62 10.48 -17.54 4.38
C GLU A 62 9.10 -17.04 3.91
N GLY A 63 8.98 -15.74 3.76
CA GLY A 63 7.73 -15.05 3.49
C GLY A 63 8.02 -13.67 2.91
N LYS A 64 8.71 -13.66 1.75
CA LYS A 64 8.97 -12.48 0.90
C LYS A 64 9.12 -11.16 1.70
N VAL A 65 10.19 -11.06 2.47
CA VAL A 65 10.73 -9.74 2.81
C VAL A 65 11.28 -9.21 1.49
N VAL A 66 10.51 -8.36 0.81
CA VAL A 66 10.96 -7.64 -0.38
C VAL A 66 12.05 -6.69 0.09
N SER A 67 13.27 -7.20 0.00
CA SER A 67 14.53 -6.59 0.36
C SER A 67 15.48 -6.78 -0.80
N THR A 68 15.10 -6.28 -1.97
CA THR A 68 16.04 -6.08 -3.07
C THR A 68 16.24 -4.59 -3.25
N ILE A 69 16.93 -4.00 -2.26
CA ILE A 69 17.75 -2.82 -2.52
C ILE A 69 18.92 -3.32 -3.35
N ASP A 70 18.74 -3.36 -4.67
CA ASP A 70 19.84 -3.50 -5.63
C ASP A 70 20.61 -2.17 -5.60
N VAL A 71 21.58 -2.07 -4.68
CA VAL A 71 22.66 -1.09 -4.76
C VAL A 71 23.89 -1.85 -5.22
N MET A 72 24.08 -1.84 -6.54
CA MET A 72 25.37 -1.94 -7.22
C MET A 72 25.42 -0.88 -8.33
#